data_AF-A0A1B2HQ85-F1
#
_entry.id   AF-A0A1B2HQ85-F1
#
_cell.length_a   1.000
_cell.length_b   1.000
_cell.length_c   1.000
_cell.angle_alpha   90.00
_cell.angle_beta   90.00
_cell.angle_gamma   90.00
#
_symmetry.space_group_name_H-M   'P 1'
#
loop_
_entity.id
_entity.type
_entity.pdbx_description
1 polymer ?
#
loop_
_entity_poly.entity_id
_entity_poly.type
_entity_poly.pdbx_seq_one_letter_code
_entity_poly.pdbx_strand_id
1 'polypeptide(L)'
;MAAVDTPLAYAPADRAAGSTPQVSGAGYTNSVAGATSTTLYDLDSRTDTLVTQGTAAGVTPVVSPNTGQLFTVGKLGLDIDRTNGFDIATVNGRQHAIAAVQPGFSLLGGTLLVKVDLSSGRATVVGGAGGNVVGLAFA
;
A
#
# COMPACT_ATOMS: atom_id res chain seq x y z
N MET A 1 6.38 -28.29 -2.85
CA MET A 1 6.81 -27.57 -1.64
C MET A 1 6.23 -26.18 -1.73
N ALA A 2 5.30 -25.82 -0.84
CA ALA A 2 4.79 -24.45 -0.76
C ALA A 2 5.90 -23.57 -0.15
N ALA A 3 6.27 -22.48 -0.81
CA ALA A 3 7.17 -21.50 -0.21
C ALA A 3 6.50 -20.94 1.05
N VAL A 4 7.18 -21.04 2.20
CA VAL A 4 6.76 -20.34 3.40
C VAL A 4 6.98 -18.86 3.12
N ASP A 5 5.93 -18.06 3.32
CA ASP A 5 6.01 -16.62 3.12
C ASP A 5 7.08 -16.04 4.05
N THR A 6 7.97 -15.24 3.48
CA THR A 6 9.10 -14.68 4.24
C THR A 6 8.63 -13.42 4.97
N PRO A 7 9.09 -13.14 6.20
CA PRO A 7 8.74 -11.89 6.89
C PRO A 7 9.03 -10.65 6.04
N LEU A 8 8.17 -9.65 6.12
CA LEU A 8 8.33 -8.42 5.36
C LEU A 8 9.63 -7.69 5.74
N ALA A 9 10.41 -7.31 4.74
CA ALA A 9 11.65 -6.59 4.92
C ALA A 9 11.95 -5.71 3.71
N TYR A 10 12.48 -4.51 3.95
CA TYR A 10 12.95 -3.64 2.86
C TYR A 10 14.12 -4.28 2.11
N ALA A 11 14.11 -4.15 0.78
CA ALA A 11 15.21 -4.62 -0.06
C ALA A 11 16.53 -3.93 0.34
N PRO A 12 17.70 -4.58 0.19
CA PRO A 12 18.97 -4.04 0.68
C PRO A 12 19.37 -2.67 0.12
N ALA A 13 18.93 -2.34 -1.10
CA ALA A 13 19.20 -1.04 -1.74
C ALA A 13 18.06 -0.03 -1.55
N ASP A 14 16.99 -0.41 -0.84
CA ASP A 14 15.89 0.48 -0.57
C ASP A 14 16.27 1.57 0.43
N ARG A 15 15.64 2.74 0.33
CA ARG A 15 15.89 3.87 1.22
C ARG A 15 15.55 3.59 2.68
N ALA A 16 14.65 2.65 2.95
CA ALA A 16 14.24 2.23 4.29
C ALA A 16 14.89 0.89 4.70
N ALA A 17 15.91 0.41 3.98
CA ALA A 17 16.67 -0.78 4.32
C ALA A 17 17.11 -0.78 5.80
N GLY A 18 16.92 -1.91 6.48
CA GLY A 18 17.20 -2.08 7.90
C GLY A 18 16.11 -1.57 8.86
N SER A 19 15.09 -0.87 8.36
CA SER A 19 13.89 -0.55 9.15
C SER A 19 12.95 -1.75 9.22
N THR A 20 12.33 -1.98 10.38
CA THR A 20 11.26 -2.97 10.52
C THR A 20 9.96 -2.41 9.96
N PRO A 21 9.36 -3.00 8.90
CA PRO A 21 8.13 -2.50 8.31
C PRO A 21 6.93 -2.60 9.26
N GLN A 22 5.99 -1.67 9.14
CA GLN A 22 4.67 -1.74 9.79
C GLN A 22 3.57 -1.62 8.73
N VAL A 23 3.45 -2.66 7.91
CA VAL A 23 2.44 -2.74 6.85
C VAL A 23 1.07 -3.06 7.43
N SER A 24 0.05 -2.27 7.05
CA SER A 24 -1.33 -2.44 7.56
C SER A 24 -2.43 -2.35 6.49
N GLY A 25 -2.06 -2.27 5.21
CA GLY A 25 -3.01 -2.37 4.09
C GLY A 25 -2.27 -2.76 2.82
N ALA A 26 -2.88 -3.66 2.04
CA ALA A 26 -2.29 -4.25 0.84
C ALA A 26 -3.35 -4.32 -0.27
N GLY A 27 -2.96 -4.03 -1.51
CA GLY A 27 -3.85 -4.04 -2.67
C GLY A 27 -3.12 -4.38 -3.96
N TYR A 28 -3.73 -5.21 -4.81
CA TYR A 28 -3.20 -5.53 -6.13
C TYR A 28 -3.79 -4.59 -7.20
N THR A 29 -2.92 -4.08 -8.06
CA THR A 29 -3.36 -3.51 -9.35
C THR A 29 -3.94 -4.58 -10.25
N ASN A 30 -4.91 -4.21 -11.09
CA ASN A 30 -5.51 -5.08 -12.09
C ASN A 30 -6.10 -6.38 -11.51
N SER A 31 -6.80 -6.26 -10.38
CA SER A 31 -7.52 -7.36 -9.70
C SER A 31 -8.75 -7.83 -10.49
N VAL A 32 -8.55 -8.26 -11.74
CA VAL A 32 -9.57 -8.82 -12.64
C VAL A 32 -9.10 -10.17 -13.18
N ALA A 33 -10.04 -11.08 -13.44
CA ALA A 33 -9.72 -12.40 -13.97
C ALA A 33 -9.03 -12.28 -15.35
N GLY A 34 -7.87 -12.92 -15.51
CA GLY A 34 -7.08 -12.89 -16.75
C GLY A 34 -6.05 -11.76 -16.84
N ALA A 35 -5.81 -11.01 -15.77
CA ALA A 35 -4.70 -10.05 -15.71
C ALA A 35 -3.35 -10.75 -15.94
N THR A 36 -2.60 -10.29 -16.94
CA THR A 36 -1.27 -10.84 -17.28
C THR A 36 -0.14 -10.20 -16.48
N SER A 37 -0.42 -9.11 -15.77
CA SER A 37 0.52 -8.45 -14.89
C SER A 37 -0.22 -7.71 -13.78
N THR A 38 0.24 -7.90 -12.56
CA THR A 38 -0.25 -7.24 -11.35
C THR A 38 0.95 -6.73 -10.54
N THR A 39 0.73 -5.71 -9.73
CA THR A 39 1.70 -5.21 -8.74
C THR A 39 0.98 -5.15 -7.40
N LEU A 40 1.58 -5.77 -6.38
CA LEU A 40 1.14 -5.65 -4.99
C LEU A 40 1.71 -4.38 -4.39
N TYR A 41 0.84 -3.52 -3.89
CA TYR A 41 1.21 -2.32 -3.16
C TYR A 41 0.80 -2.43 -1.71
N ASP A 42 1.62 -1.88 -0.82
CA ASP A 42 1.32 -1.79 0.60
C ASP A 42 1.51 -0.39 1.15
N LEU A 43 0.82 -0.11 2.25
CA LEU A 43 1.02 1.09 3.06
C LEU A 43 1.78 0.74 4.34
N ASP A 44 2.95 1.35 4.50
CA ASP A 44 3.78 1.23 5.69
C ASP A 44 3.66 2.49 6.55
N SER A 45 3.08 2.33 7.75
CA SER A 45 2.90 3.41 8.72
C SER A 45 4.17 3.69 9.55
N ARG A 46 5.20 2.83 9.48
CA ARG A 46 6.49 3.10 10.12
C ARG A 46 7.23 4.23 9.43
N THR A 47 7.12 4.29 8.10
CA THR A 47 7.90 5.18 7.23
C THR A 47 7.04 6.19 6.48
N ASP A 48 5.70 6.15 6.67
CA ASP A 48 4.71 6.93 5.95
C ASP A 48 4.88 6.84 4.43
N THR A 49 5.00 5.60 3.93
CA THR A 49 5.27 5.35 2.51
C THR A 49 4.29 4.37 1.88
N LEU A 50 4.10 4.56 0.57
CA LEU A 50 3.65 3.52 -0.32
C LEU A 50 4.86 2.69 -0.75
N VAL A 51 4.74 1.37 -0.64
CA VAL A 51 5.75 0.39 -1.07
C VAL A 51 5.12 -0.60 -2.06
N THR A 52 5.95 -1.32 -2.81
CA THR A 52 5.54 -2.57 -3.46
C THR A 52 6.16 -3.76 -2.74
N GLN A 53 5.39 -4.85 -2.58
CA GLN A 53 5.92 -6.14 -2.13
C GLN A 53 6.26 -6.99 -3.36
N GLY A 54 7.56 -7.23 -3.55
CA GLY A 54 8.12 -7.63 -4.84
C GLY A 54 8.33 -6.43 -5.76
N THR A 55 8.96 -6.68 -6.91
CA THR A 55 9.16 -5.63 -7.92
C THR A 55 7.87 -5.37 -8.69
N ALA A 56 7.61 -4.11 -9.02
CA ALA A 56 6.48 -3.74 -9.86
C ALA A 56 6.51 -4.43 -11.23
N ALA A 57 5.33 -4.57 -11.83
CA ALA A 57 5.15 -5.08 -13.19
C ALA A 57 6.10 -4.38 -14.18
N GLY A 58 6.86 -5.16 -14.94
CA GLY A 58 7.81 -4.65 -15.94
C GLY A 58 9.16 -4.18 -15.39
N VAL A 59 9.39 -4.25 -14.08
CA VAL A 59 10.70 -3.95 -13.46
C VAL A 59 11.56 -5.20 -13.40
N THR A 60 12.85 -5.06 -13.75
CA THR A 60 13.85 -6.13 -13.68
C THR A 60 14.99 -5.78 -12.71
N PRO A 61 15.50 -6.74 -11.92
CA PRO A 61 15.10 -8.14 -11.86
C PRO A 61 13.72 -8.33 -11.24
N VAL A 62 13.00 -9.39 -11.66
CA VAL A 62 11.69 -9.72 -11.09
C VAL A 62 11.88 -10.35 -9.72
N VAL A 63 11.27 -9.73 -8.70
CA VAL A 63 11.20 -10.26 -7.33
C VAL A 63 9.75 -10.58 -7.00
N SER A 64 9.49 -11.84 -6.68
CA SER A 64 8.14 -12.33 -6.35
C SER A 64 7.64 -11.68 -5.04
N PRO A 65 6.34 -11.30 -4.95
CA PRO A 65 5.75 -10.83 -3.70
C PRO A 65 5.91 -11.81 -2.52
N ASN A 66 5.95 -13.13 -2.79
CA ASN A 66 6.11 -14.18 -1.77
C ASN A 66 7.50 -14.17 -1.09
N THR A 67 8.41 -13.31 -1.55
CA THR A 67 9.70 -13.08 -0.88
C THR A 67 9.60 -12.10 0.28
N GLY A 68 8.47 -11.41 0.43
CA GLY A 68 8.26 -10.37 1.45
C GLY A 68 9.12 -9.11 1.26
N GLN A 69 9.88 -9.00 0.15
CA GLN A 69 10.75 -7.85 -0.08
C GLN A 69 9.95 -6.60 -0.43
N LEU A 70 10.19 -5.51 0.30
CA LEU A 70 9.53 -4.22 0.09
C LEU A 70 10.44 -3.25 -0.68
N PHE A 71 9.86 -2.54 -1.63
CA PHE A 71 10.50 -1.48 -2.41
C PHE A 71 9.69 -0.18 -2.28
N THR A 72 10.33 0.89 -1.81
CA THR A 72 9.68 2.17 -1.55
C THR A 72 9.37 2.92 -2.85
N VAL A 73 8.08 3.17 -3.09
CA VAL A 73 7.60 4.01 -4.19
C VAL A 73 7.77 5.47 -3.82
N GLY A 74 7.20 5.89 -2.69
CA GLY A 74 7.27 7.27 -2.24
C GLY A 74 6.50 7.54 -0.95
N LYS A 75 6.68 8.75 -0.43
CA LYS A 75 6.04 9.20 0.81
C LYS A 75 4.57 9.53 0.57
N LEU A 76 3.72 9.15 1.53
CA LEU A 76 2.31 9.50 1.56
C LEU A 76 2.10 11.01 1.69
N GLY A 77 3.00 11.70 2.39
CA GLY A 77 2.80 13.11 2.75
C GLY A 77 1.77 13.30 3.85
N LEU A 78 1.38 12.21 4.50
CA LEU A 78 0.54 12.13 5.69
C LEU A 78 1.30 11.30 6.72
N ASP A 79 1.22 11.71 7.99
CA ASP A 79 1.68 10.92 9.13
C ASP A 79 0.53 10.00 9.57
N ILE A 80 0.70 8.69 9.37
CA ILE A 80 -0.32 7.68 9.65
C ILE A 80 0.16 6.72 10.74
N ASP A 81 -0.70 6.44 11.71
CA ASP A 81 -0.43 5.41 12.73
C ASP A 81 -0.77 4.02 12.23
N ARG A 82 -1.89 3.92 11.48
CA ARG A 82 -2.48 2.66 11.02
C ARG A 82 -3.24 2.85 9.72
N THR A 83 -3.30 1.79 8.93
CA THR A 83 -4.20 1.64 7.80
C THR A 83 -5.29 0.63 8.17
N ASN A 84 -6.54 0.95 7.87
CA ASN A 84 -7.73 0.17 8.20
C ASN A 84 -8.48 -0.29 6.93
N GLY A 85 -7.75 -0.35 5.82
CA GLY A 85 -8.25 -0.74 4.51
C GLY A 85 -7.46 -0.04 3.42
N PHE A 86 -7.06 -0.79 2.40
CA PHE A 86 -6.45 -0.27 1.18
C PHE A 86 -6.94 -1.12 0.04
N ASP A 87 -7.50 -0.49 -0.98
CA ASP A 87 -7.96 -1.22 -2.15
C ASP A 87 -7.64 -0.46 -3.43
N ILE A 88 -7.51 -1.22 -4.52
CA ILE A 88 -7.14 -0.73 -5.84
C ILE A 88 -8.11 -1.31 -6.88
N ALA A 89 -8.95 -0.45 -7.45
CA ALA A 89 -9.81 -0.80 -8.57
C ALA A 89 -9.17 -0.39 -9.90
N THR A 90 -9.35 -1.21 -10.93
CA THR A 90 -9.06 -0.82 -12.32
C THR A 90 -10.36 -0.44 -13.02
N VAL A 91 -10.52 0.83 -13.37
CA VAL A 91 -11.69 1.33 -14.10
C VAL A 91 -11.22 1.89 -15.44
N ASN A 92 -11.73 1.35 -16.54
CA ASN A 92 -11.35 1.74 -17.91
C ASN A 92 -9.83 1.75 -18.14
N GLY A 93 -9.12 0.76 -17.60
CA GLY A 93 -7.65 0.63 -17.70
C GLY A 93 -6.85 1.57 -16.80
N ARG A 94 -7.51 2.33 -15.91
CA ARG A 94 -6.85 3.23 -14.94
C ARG A 94 -6.97 2.68 -13.54
N GLN A 95 -5.88 2.74 -12.79
CA GLN A 95 -5.82 2.30 -11.39
C GLN A 95 -6.34 3.41 -10.48
N HIS A 96 -7.21 3.04 -9.54
CA HIS A 96 -7.78 3.93 -8.54
C HIS A 96 -7.55 3.30 -7.18
N ALA A 97 -6.68 3.92 -6.38
CA ALA A 97 -6.35 3.43 -5.06
C ALA A 97 -6.97 4.31 -3.97
N ILE A 98 -7.65 3.69 -3.02
CA ILE A 98 -8.27 4.35 -1.86
C ILE A 98 -7.81 3.63 -0.60
N ALA A 99 -7.47 4.40 0.43
CA ALA A 99 -7.16 3.87 1.75
C ALA A 99 -8.00 4.55 2.85
N ALA A 100 -8.27 3.78 3.89
CA ALA A 100 -8.76 4.25 5.18
C ALA A 100 -7.54 4.30 6.10
N VAL A 101 -7.14 5.50 6.51
CA VAL A 101 -5.96 5.68 7.37
C VAL A 101 -6.33 6.40 8.65
N GLN A 102 -5.71 5.97 9.75
CA GLN A 102 -5.75 6.67 11.01
C GLN A 102 -4.51 7.58 11.07
N PRO A 103 -4.67 8.91 11.06
CA PRO A 103 -3.53 9.81 11.21
C PRO A 103 -2.95 9.73 12.62
N GLY A 104 -1.63 9.93 12.75
CA GLY A 104 -0.92 9.92 14.05
C GLY A 104 -1.40 11.00 15.03
N PHE A 105 -1.93 12.10 14.49
CA PHE A 105 -2.63 13.12 15.26
C PHE A 105 -3.95 13.49 14.60
N SER A 106 -5.07 13.32 15.32
CA SER A 106 -6.39 13.82 14.91
C SER A 106 -7.06 14.55 16.06
N LEU A 107 -7.36 15.84 15.86
CA LEU A 107 -8.13 16.66 16.81
C LEU A 107 -9.59 16.19 16.96
N LEU A 108 -10.13 15.51 15.93
CA LEU A 108 -11.53 15.07 15.90
C LEU A 108 -11.68 13.55 16.12
N GLY A 109 -10.56 12.82 16.27
CA GLY A 109 -10.55 11.37 16.15
C GLY A 109 -10.96 10.88 14.75
N GLY A 110 -10.86 9.58 14.51
CA GLY A 110 -11.48 8.93 13.36
C GLY A 110 -10.61 8.78 12.10
N THR A 111 -11.12 7.96 11.19
CA THR A 111 -10.43 7.53 9.97
C THR A 111 -10.57 8.56 8.85
N LEU A 112 -9.47 8.82 8.15
CA LEU A 112 -9.44 9.57 6.90
C LEU A 112 -9.55 8.60 5.71
N LEU A 113 -10.38 8.96 4.74
CA LEU A 113 -10.37 8.37 3.41
C LEU A 113 -9.39 9.15 2.55
N VAL A 114 -8.43 8.46 1.95
CA VAL A 114 -7.40 9.07 1.11
C VAL A 114 -7.34 8.38 -0.25
N LYS A 115 -7.12 9.16 -1.30
CA LYS A 115 -6.67 8.67 -2.61
C LYS A 115 -5.15 8.55 -2.57
N VAL A 116 -4.61 7.44 -3.04
CA VAL A 116 -3.16 7.23 -3.13
C VAL A 116 -2.74 7.20 -4.59
N ASP A 117 -1.80 8.05 -4.97
CA ASP A 117 -1.16 7.99 -6.28
C ASP A 117 -0.13 6.87 -6.30
N LEU A 118 -0.41 5.79 -7.05
CA LEU A 118 0.45 4.59 -7.08
C LEU A 118 1.81 4.81 -7.73
N SER A 119 2.01 5.90 -8.47
CA SER A 119 3.27 6.20 -9.15
C SER A 119 4.24 7.00 -8.27
N SER A 120 3.70 7.86 -7.39
CA SER A 120 4.48 8.77 -6.56
C SER A 120 4.38 8.47 -5.07
N GLY A 121 3.42 7.65 -4.65
CA GLY A 121 3.07 7.38 -3.27
C GLY A 121 2.25 8.48 -2.59
N ARG A 122 1.99 9.64 -3.23
CA ARG A 122 1.32 10.76 -2.55
C ARG A 122 -0.13 10.45 -2.22
N ALA A 123 -0.53 10.69 -0.98
CA ALA A 123 -1.89 10.58 -0.52
C ALA A 123 -2.61 11.94 -0.53
N THR A 124 -3.87 11.97 -0.93
CA THR A 124 -4.75 13.15 -0.87
C THR A 124 -6.02 12.81 -0.12
N VAL A 125 -6.33 13.57 0.93
CA VAL A 125 -7.55 13.38 1.73
C VAL A 125 -8.78 13.69 0.88
N VAL A 126 -9.74 12.76 0.88
CA VAL A 126 -11.02 12.91 0.16
C VAL A 126 -12.23 12.98 1.10
N GLY A 127 -12.06 12.63 2.38
CA GLY A 127 -13.10 12.77 3.40
C GLY A 127 -12.73 12.10 4.72
N GLY A 128 -13.59 12.29 5.72
CA GLY A 128 -13.53 11.52 6.98
C GLY A 128 -14.66 10.48 7.01
N ALA A 129 -14.40 9.32 7.59
CA ALA A 129 -15.38 8.23 7.62
C ALA A 129 -16.43 8.36 8.75
N GLY A 130 -16.38 9.42 9.57
CA GLY A 130 -17.33 9.66 10.67
C GLY A 130 -17.24 8.66 11.84
N GLY A 131 -16.24 7.77 11.83
CA GLY A 131 -16.03 6.72 12.83
C GLY A 131 -14.74 5.93 12.53
N ASN A 132 -14.56 4.80 13.22
CA ASN A 132 -13.46 3.87 12.94
C ASN A 132 -13.85 2.94 11.79
N VAL A 133 -13.14 3.01 10.67
CA VAL A 133 -13.29 2.02 9.59
C VAL A 133 -12.58 0.73 9.99
N VAL A 134 -13.14 -0.42 9.65
CA VAL A 134 -12.54 -1.75 9.91
C VAL A 134 -12.20 -2.52 8.63
N GLY A 135 -12.49 -1.92 7.46
CA GLY A 135 -12.15 -2.44 6.14
C GLY A 135 -12.67 -1.52 5.04
N LEU A 136 -11.98 -1.50 3.90
CA LEU A 136 -12.44 -0.89 2.67
C LEU A 136 -12.27 -1.88 1.52
N ALA A 137 -13.26 -1.92 0.65
CA ALA A 137 -13.18 -2.59 -0.64
C ALA A 137 -14.00 -1.78 -1.65
N PHE A 138 -13.54 -1.71 -2.88
CA PHE A 138 -14.36 -1.39 -4.04
C PHE A 138 -15.35 -2.54 -4.27
N ALA A 139 -16.58 -2.19 -4.65
CA ALA A 139 -17.65 -3.14 -4.95
C ALA A 139 -17.68 -3.51 -6.44
#